data_AF-A0A519SP79-F1
#
_entry.id   AF-A0A519SP79-F1
#
_cell.length_a   1.000
_cell.length_b   1.000
_cell.length_c   1.000
_cell.angle_alpha   90.00
_cell.angle_beta   90.00
_cell.angle_gamma   90.00
#
_symmetry.space_group_name_H-M   'P 1'
#
loop_
_entity.id
_entity.type
_entity.pdbx_description
1 polymer ?
#
loop_
_entity_poly.entity_id
_entity_poly.type
_entity_poly.pdbx_seq_one_letter_code
_entity_poly.pdbx_strand_id
1 'polypeptide(L)'
;METLCALHRRPFSYYKTQFGLSVQKSLLSEKASLKLLINDIFQSSQYKLLTRYQNINMNSHVNADSRRLILSFSYRFGGSIVVRDRKSGNEDELNRLKGTK
;
A
#
# COMPACT_ATOMS: atom_id res chain seq x y z
N MET A 1 -3.61 -40.85 -31.42
CA MET A 1 -4.22 -40.01 -32.47
C MET A 1 -5.54 -39.51 -31.88
N GLU A 2 -5.66 -38.33 -31.29
CA GLU A 2 -5.32 -37.03 -31.86
C GLU A 2 -4.95 -36.03 -30.76
N THR A 3 -3.67 -35.74 -30.68
CA THR A 3 -3.06 -34.61 -29.97
C THR A 3 -3.11 -33.32 -30.81
N LEU A 4 -4.15 -33.10 -31.62
CA LEU A 4 -4.15 -32.10 -32.71
C LEU A 4 -5.20 -30.97 -32.60
N CYS A 5 -5.65 -30.60 -31.40
CA CYS A 5 -6.45 -29.38 -31.20
C CYS A 5 -5.82 -28.40 -30.21
N ALA A 6 -4.48 -28.35 -30.18
CA ALA A 6 -3.70 -27.35 -29.45
C ALA A 6 -3.45 -26.08 -30.29
N LEU A 7 -4.31 -25.75 -31.26
CA LEU A 7 -4.07 -24.65 -32.20
C LEU A 7 -5.19 -23.60 -32.23
N HIS A 8 -5.56 -23.04 -31.07
CA HIS A 8 -5.91 -21.62 -30.98
C HIS A 8 -6.07 -21.17 -29.52
N ARG A 9 -5.05 -21.37 -28.68
CA ARG A 9 -4.96 -20.62 -27.43
C ARG A 9 -4.69 -19.16 -27.80
N ARG A 10 -5.73 -18.40 -28.17
CA ARG A 10 -5.66 -16.94 -28.07
C ARG A 10 -5.34 -16.68 -26.61
N PRO A 11 -4.18 -16.08 -26.27
CA PRO A 11 -3.99 -15.63 -24.91
C PRO A 11 -5.21 -14.74 -24.62
N PHE A 12 -5.91 -15.07 -23.54
CA PHE A 12 -6.94 -14.24 -22.97
C PHE A 12 -6.27 -12.90 -22.65
N SER A 13 -6.27 -11.99 -23.62
CA SER A 13 -5.62 -10.68 -23.49
C SER A 13 -6.61 -9.78 -22.79
N TYR A 14 -6.57 -9.85 -21.47
CA TYR A 14 -7.39 -9.08 -20.57
C TYR A 14 -6.62 -7.83 -20.16
N TYR A 15 -6.99 -6.68 -20.73
CA TYR A 15 -6.47 -5.41 -20.27
C TYR A 15 -7.32 -4.95 -19.08
N LYS A 16 -6.74 -5.04 -17.87
CA LYS A 16 -7.32 -4.53 -16.64
C LYS A 16 -6.68 -3.19 -16.30
N THR A 17 -7.37 -2.10 -16.58
CA THR A 17 -6.93 -0.76 -16.18
C THR A 17 -7.76 -0.31 -14.98
N GLN A 18 -7.10 -0.02 -13.85
CA GLN A 18 -7.74 0.54 -12.67
C GLN A 18 -7.05 1.87 -12.37
N PHE A 19 -7.84 2.91 -12.13
CA PHE A 19 -7.34 4.20 -11.69
C PHE A 19 -7.65 4.37 -10.21
N GLY A 20 -6.62 4.67 -9.41
CA GLY A 20 -6.75 4.99 -8.00
C GLY A 20 -6.10 6.33 -7.70
N LEU A 21 -6.58 7.00 -6.66
CA LEU A 21 -6.05 8.25 -6.13
C LEU A 21 -5.81 8.11 -4.63
N SER A 22 -4.68 8.63 -4.14
CA SER A 22 -4.41 8.72 -2.72
C SER A 22 -3.92 10.11 -2.34
N VAL A 23 -4.48 10.67 -1.28
CA VAL A 23 -4.06 11.95 -0.70
C VAL A 23 -3.67 11.71 0.76
N GLN A 24 -2.51 12.24 1.16
CA GLN A 24 -2.02 12.19 2.53
C GLN A 24 -1.76 13.60 3.05
N LYS A 25 -2.15 13.85 4.30
CA LYS A 25 -1.80 15.06 5.03
C LYS A 25 -1.13 14.71 6.35
N SER A 26 0.06 15.26 6.58
CA SER A 26 0.71 15.25 7.90
C SER A 26 0.08 16.33 8.78
N LEU A 27 -0.12 16.00 10.05
CA LEU A 27 -0.71 16.87 11.07
C LEU A 27 0.14 16.75 12.35
N LEU A 28 -0.04 17.69 13.29
CA LEU A 28 0.63 17.70 14.61
C LEU A 28 2.17 17.57 14.53
N SER A 29 2.83 18.43 13.76
CA SER A 29 4.30 18.41 13.61
C SER A 29 4.82 17.02 13.24
N GLU A 30 4.22 16.42 12.22
CA GLU A 30 4.55 15.08 11.69
C GLU A 30 4.29 13.91 12.65
N LYS A 31 3.66 14.16 13.80
CA LYS A 31 3.26 13.09 14.74
C LYS A 31 1.98 12.38 14.30
N ALA A 32 1.14 13.03 13.50
CA ALA A 32 -0.07 12.44 12.96
C ALA A 32 -0.07 12.44 11.42
N SER A 33 -0.72 11.45 10.82
CA SER A 33 -1.00 11.43 9.39
C SER A 33 -2.41 10.95 9.11
N LEU A 34 -3.12 11.69 8.26
CA LEU A 34 -4.40 11.30 7.69
C LEU A 34 -4.21 10.95 6.22
N LYS A 35 -4.63 9.75 5.82
CA LYS A 35 -4.57 9.26 4.45
C LYS A 35 -5.97 8.91 3.96
N LEU A 36 -6.30 9.36 2.76
CA LEU A 36 -7.50 8.96 2.05
C LEU A 36 -7.08 8.31 0.73
N LEU A 37 -7.57 7.10 0.50
CA LEU A 37 -7.28 6.34 -0.71
C LEU A 37 -8.59 5.88 -1.35
N ILE A 38 -8.71 6.13 -2.66
CA ILE A 38 -9.89 5.81 -3.46
C ILE A 38 -9.42 4.95 -4.63
N ASN A 39 -9.99 3.76 -4.77
CA ASN A 39 -9.71 2.84 -5.86
C ASN A 39 -10.88 2.78 -6.85
N ASP A 40 -10.54 2.66 -8.13
CA ASP A 40 -11.45 2.45 -9.26
C ASP A 40 -12.55 3.51 -9.39
N ILE A 41 -12.12 4.79 -9.47
CA ILE A 41 -13.00 5.97 -9.50
C ILE A 41 -14.03 5.91 -10.65
N PHE A 42 -13.68 5.29 -11.77
CA PHE A 42 -14.53 5.22 -12.97
C PHE A 42 -15.25 3.87 -13.15
N GLN A 43 -15.23 2.98 -12.15
CA GLN A 43 -15.87 1.65 -12.23
C GLN A 43 -15.45 0.86 -13.48
N SER A 44 -14.14 0.83 -13.75
CA SER A 44 -13.58 0.26 -14.98
C SER A 44 -13.32 -1.26 -14.85
N SER A 45 -13.35 -1.81 -13.64
CA SER A 45 -13.10 -3.23 -13.39
C SER A 45 -14.28 -4.13 -13.75
N GLN A 46 -14.57 -4.27 -15.04
CA GLN A 46 -15.51 -5.27 -15.56
C GLN A 46 -14.73 -6.43 -16.20
N TYR A 47 -15.21 -7.67 -16.06
CA TYR A 47 -14.59 -8.81 -16.74
C TYR A 47 -15.57 -9.57 -17.60
N LYS A 48 -15.12 -9.88 -18.83
CA LYS A 48 -15.82 -10.69 -19.81
C LYS A 48 -15.12 -12.03 -19.91
N LEU A 49 -15.84 -13.09 -19.59
CA LEU A 49 -15.37 -14.45 -19.75
C LEU A 49 -16.00 -15.05 -21.01
N LEU A 50 -15.16 -15.30 -22.01
CA LEU A 50 -15.55 -16.01 -23.23
C LEU A 50 -14.99 -17.43 -23.15
N THR A 51 -15.86 -18.41 -22.95
CA THR A 51 -15.49 -19.82 -22.92
C THR A 51 -16.05 -20.50 -24.17
N ARG A 52 -15.15 -21.04 -25.00
CA ARG A 52 -15.50 -21.86 -26.16
C ARG A 52 -14.97 -23.26 -25.91
N TYR A 53 -15.86 -24.23 -25.69
CA TYR A 53 -15.50 -25.61 -25.45
C TYR A 53 -16.46 -26.55 -26.20
N GLN A 54 -15.91 -27.35 -27.12
CA GLN A 54 -16.67 -28.20 -28.04
C GLN A 54 -17.79 -27.41 -28.76
N ASN A 55 -19.05 -27.72 -28.45
CA ASN A 55 -20.25 -27.08 -29.04
C ASN A 55 -20.90 -26.04 -28.11
N ILE A 56 -20.24 -25.69 -27.00
CA ILE A 56 -20.72 -24.74 -26.01
C ILE A 56 -20.00 -23.41 -26.19
N ASN A 57 -20.79 -22.35 -26.38
CA ASN A 57 -20.31 -20.98 -26.47
C ASN A 57 -20.93 -20.19 -25.29
N MET A 58 -20.13 -19.95 -24.26
CA MET A 58 -20.56 -19.26 -23.05
C MET A 58 -19.94 -17.87 -23.00
N ASN A 59 -20.80 -16.85 -22.90
CA ASN A 59 -20.43 -15.46 -22.71
C ASN A 59 -20.94 -15.00 -21.34
N SER A 60 -20.04 -14.86 -20.38
CA SER A 60 -20.38 -14.41 -19.03
C SER A 60 -19.78 -13.03 -18.78
N HIS A 61 -20.63 -12.12 -18.32
CA HIS A 61 -20.22 -10.82 -17.80
C HIS A 61 -20.28 -10.87 -16.30
N VAL A 62 -19.23 -10.44 -15.64
CA VAL A 62 -19.24 -10.35 -14.20
C VAL A 62 -18.67 -9.02 -13.76
N ASN A 63 -19.41 -8.42 -12.84
CA ASN A 63 -19.13 -7.13 -12.26
C ASN A 63 -18.63 -7.36 -10.84
N ALA A 64 -17.32 -7.55 -10.69
CA ALA A 64 -16.70 -7.60 -9.36
C ALA A 64 -16.77 -6.22 -8.73
N ASP A 65 -17.13 -6.15 -7.46
CA ASP A 65 -17.16 -4.88 -6.73
C ASP A 65 -15.72 -4.40 -6.48
N SER A 66 -15.37 -3.28 -7.13
CA SER A 66 -14.00 -2.80 -7.24
C SER A 66 -13.77 -1.42 -6.60
N ARG A 67 -14.86 -0.69 -6.34
CA ARG A 67 -14.83 0.66 -5.74
C ARG A 67 -14.56 0.55 -4.26
N ARG A 68 -13.41 1.05 -3.81
CA ARG A 68 -13.03 1.01 -2.39
C ARG A 68 -12.55 2.38 -1.94
N LEU A 69 -13.11 2.87 -0.84
CA LEU A 69 -12.64 4.05 -0.12
C LEU A 69 -12.01 3.60 1.19
N ILE A 70 -10.74 3.97 1.40
CA ILE A 70 -9.97 3.63 2.59
C ILE A 70 -9.55 4.93 3.26
N LEU A 71 -10.01 5.11 4.50
CA LEU A 71 -9.58 6.18 5.39
C LEU A 71 -8.60 5.59 6.41
N SER A 72 -7.41 6.18 6.54
CA SER A 72 -6.42 5.73 7.52
C SER A 72 -5.92 6.90 8.34
N PHE A 73 -6.01 6.76 9.66
CA PHE A 73 -5.46 7.69 10.62
C PHE A 73 -4.30 7.00 11.35
N SER A 74 -3.17 7.68 11.48
CA SER A 74 -2.01 7.18 12.21
C SER A 74 -1.46 8.27 13.12
N TYR A 75 -1.16 7.92 14.37
CA TYR A 75 -0.59 8.82 15.36
C TYR A 75 0.57 8.15 16.07
N ARG A 76 1.70 8.85 16.14
CA ARG A 76 2.94 8.38 16.77
C ARG A 76 2.95 8.84 18.22
N PHE A 77 2.81 7.89 19.14
CA PHE A 77 2.99 8.13 20.58
C PHE A 77 4.48 8.00 20.94
N GLY A 78 4.97 8.91 21.78
CA GLY A 78 6.39 8.99 22.17
C GLY A 78 7.11 10.20 21.55
N GLY A 79 7.89 10.91 22.36
CA GLY A 79 8.82 11.95 21.88
C GLY A 79 10.07 11.31 21.27
N SER A 80 10.87 12.10 20.54
CA SER A 80 12.25 11.68 20.26
C SER A 80 12.87 11.29 21.60
N ILE A 81 13.51 10.13 21.66
CA ILE A 81 14.29 9.76 22.83
C ILE A 81 15.42 10.80 22.87
N VAL A 82 15.21 11.87 23.64
CA VAL A 82 16.28 12.77 24.02
C VAL A 82 17.13 11.89 24.91
N VAL A 83 18.22 11.36 24.33
CA VAL A 83 19.30 10.75 25.09
C VAL A 83 19.80 11.87 25.98
N ARG A 84 19.25 11.92 27.19
CA ARG A 84 19.67 12.87 28.19
C ARG A 84 21.08 12.43 28.54
N ASP A 85 22.09 13.21 28.14
CA ASP A 85 23.46 13.01 28.59
C ASP A 85 23.42 13.00 30.12
N ARG A 86 23.44 11.80 30.69
CA ARG A 86 23.54 11.63 32.13
C ARG A 86 24.98 11.95 32.45
N LYS A 87 25.26 13.22 32.78
CA LYS A 87 26.49 13.54 33.50
C LYS A 87 26.46 12.75 34.80
N SER A 88 27.26 11.71 34.87
CA SER A 88 27.51 11.00 36.10
C SER A 88 28.18 11.98 37.05
N GLY A 89 27.77 12.06 38.32
CA GLY A 89 28.36 13.02 39.27
C GLY A 89 29.89 12.92 39.40
N ASN A 90 30.47 11.81 38.97
CA ASN A 90 31.92 11.61 38.89
C ASN A 90 32.60 12.47 37.80
N GLU A 91 31.90 12.82 36.72
CA GLU A 91 32.44 13.67 35.64
C GLU A 91 32.62 15.12 36.09
N ASP A 92 31.72 15.61 36.95
CA ASP A 92 31.82 16.95 37.52
C ASP A 92 33.00 17.04 38.51
N GLU A 93 33.26 15.97 39.29
CA GLU A 93 34.44 15.89 40.16
C GLU A 93 35.75 15.78 39.37
N LEU A 94 35.78 14.98 38.30
CA LEU A 94 36.94 14.88 37.41
C LEU A 94 37.29 16.21 36.72
N ASN A 95 36.28 17.02 36.40
CA ASN A 95 36.50 18.32 35.78
C ASN A 95 37.08 19.35 36.77
N ARG A 96 36.70 19.28 38.06
CA ARG A 96 37.30 20.12 39.13
C ARG A 96 38.78 19.79 39.36
N LEU A 97 39.13 18.50 39.34
CA LEU A 97 40.53 18.04 39.50
C LEU A 97 41.41 18.39 38.28
N LYS A 98 40.83 18.50 37.08
CA LYS A 98 41.57 18.88 35.87
C LYS A 98 41.97 20.35 35.81
N GLY A 99 41.28 21.23 36.56
CA GLY A 99 41.55 22.67 36.60
C GLY A 99 42.72 23.08 37.50
N THR A 100 43.35 22.14 38.20
CA THR A 100 44.39 22.41 39.22
C THR A 100 45.82 22.09 38.77
N LYS A 101 46.13 22.19 37.46
CA LYS A 101 47.50 22.03 36.95
C LYS A 101 48.32 23.31 37.01
#